data_AF-A0A6I7YMG4-F1
#
_entry.id   AF-A0A6I7YMG4-F1
#
_cell.length_a   1.000
_cell.length_b   1.000
_cell.length_c   1.000
_cell.angle_alpha   90.00
_cell.angle_beta   90.00
_cell.angle_gamma   90.00
#
_symmetry.space_group_name_H-M   'P 1'
#
loop_
_entity.id
_entity.type
_entity.pdbx_description
1 polymer ?
#
loop_
_entity_poly.entity_id
_entity_poly.type
_entity_poly.pdbx_seq_one_letter_code
_entity_poly.pdbx_strand_id
1 'polypeptide(L)'
;MTVHLVSCGVSVAPPPVEADMVFDCLNIPDPSPVVHDLPGTEPVTASVIETANPLVTDYLSAAAMSVQFLHELRSSDILVVFACSAGWHRSVYAAEKVAGMLRDAGIQVRLAHRDLGTEEL
;
A
#
# COMPACT_ATOMS: atom_id res chain seq x y z
N MET A 1 17.20 6.49 -7.72
CA MET A 1 15.86 6.19 -8.23
C MET A 1 15.04 5.73 -7.04
N THR A 2 13.99 6.47 -6.75
CA THR A 2 13.15 6.26 -5.57
C THR A 2 11.83 5.65 -6.01
N VAL A 3 11.33 4.69 -5.24
CA VAL A 3 9.95 4.21 -5.36
C VAL A 3 9.09 5.02 -4.39
N HIS A 4 8.14 5.77 -4.92
CA HIS A 4 7.15 6.51 -4.16
C HIS A 4 5.90 5.64 -4.03
N LEU A 5 5.58 5.22 -2.82
CA LEU A 5 4.36 4.48 -2.50
C LEU A 5 3.34 5.44 -1.90
N VAL A 6 2.10 5.41 -2.42
CA VAL A 6 1.00 6.21 -1.89
C VAL A 6 -0.18 5.29 -1.57
N SER A 7 -0.69 5.34 -0.34
CA SER A 7 -1.99 4.73 -0.04
C SER A 7 -3.10 5.75 -0.16
N CYS A 8 -4.26 5.34 -0.69
CA CYS A 8 -5.41 6.22 -0.78
C CYS A 8 -6.77 5.51 -0.78
N GLY A 9 -7.83 6.32 -0.70
CA GLY A 9 -9.24 5.97 -0.74
C GLY A 9 -9.91 6.55 -1.98
N VAL A 10 -10.48 5.68 -2.81
CA VAL A 10 -11.16 6.06 -4.05
C VAL A 10 -12.44 6.87 -3.81
N SER A 11 -13.04 6.74 -2.62
CA SER A 11 -14.19 7.56 -2.21
C SER A 11 -13.80 8.99 -1.83
N VAL A 12 -12.53 9.24 -1.50
CA VAL A 12 -12.00 10.58 -1.22
C VAL A 12 -11.62 11.27 -2.53
N ALA A 13 -10.79 10.61 -3.33
CA ALA A 13 -10.39 11.05 -4.66
C ALA A 13 -9.84 9.86 -5.47
N PRO A 14 -9.90 9.89 -6.81
CA PRO A 14 -9.27 8.85 -7.62
C PRO A 14 -7.74 8.81 -7.39
N PRO A 15 -7.09 7.66 -7.67
CA PRO A 15 -5.64 7.59 -7.79
C PRO A 15 -5.10 8.62 -8.81
N PRO A 16 -3.89 9.15 -8.61
CA PRO A 16 -3.24 10.04 -9.58
C PRO A 16 -3.10 9.37 -10.95
N VAL A 17 -3.31 10.13 -12.01
CA VAL A 17 -3.24 9.62 -13.40
C VAL A 17 -1.81 9.31 -13.83
N GLU A 18 -0.85 9.93 -13.16
CA GLU A 18 0.59 9.75 -13.33
C GLU A 18 1.16 8.53 -12.59
N ALA A 19 0.32 7.76 -11.88
CA ALA A 19 0.76 6.52 -11.24
C ALA A 19 1.25 5.52 -12.27
N ASP A 20 2.46 4.99 -12.09
CA ASP A 20 3.01 3.93 -12.94
C ASP A 20 2.33 2.59 -12.66
N MET A 21 1.88 2.37 -11.42
CA MET A 21 1.13 1.19 -11.00
C MET A 21 0.05 1.55 -9.99
N VAL A 22 -1.13 0.92 -10.10
CA VAL A 22 -2.20 1.02 -9.09
C VAL A 22 -2.62 -0.39 -8.67
N PHE A 23 -2.50 -0.67 -7.38
CA PHE A 23 -2.93 -1.93 -6.78
C PHE A 23 -4.29 -1.74 -6.09
N ASP A 24 -5.26 -2.54 -6.53
CA ASP A 24 -6.61 -2.56 -5.98
C ASP A 24 -6.66 -3.34 -4.66
N CYS A 25 -6.94 -2.64 -3.57
CA CYS A 25 -7.09 -3.18 -2.23
C CYS A 25 -8.57 -3.29 -1.80
N LEU A 26 -9.54 -3.05 -2.69
CA LEU A 26 -10.98 -3.16 -2.38
C LEU A 26 -11.39 -4.60 -2.07
N ASN A 27 -10.67 -5.58 -2.64
CA ASN A 27 -10.92 -7.01 -2.43
C ASN A 27 -10.15 -7.61 -1.25
N ILE A 28 -9.28 -6.84 -0.59
CA ILE A 28 -8.73 -7.22 0.71
C ILE A 28 -9.90 -7.19 1.73
N PRO A 29 -10.03 -8.21 2.62
CA PRO A 29 -11.10 -8.26 3.61
C PRO A 29 -11.21 -6.97 4.41
N ASP A 30 -12.44 -6.48 4.59
CA ASP A 30 -12.69 -5.22 5.31
C ASP A 30 -12.53 -5.42 6.83
N PRO A 31 -11.56 -4.75 7.47
CA PRO A 31 -11.33 -4.91 8.90
C PRO A 31 -12.21 -3.96 9.75
N SER A 32 -12.95 -3.04 9.12
CA SER A 32 -13.75 -2.01 9.81
C SER A 32 -14.75 -2.54 10.87
N PRO A 33 -15.34 -3.76 10.74
CA PRO A 33 -16.22 -4.30 11.78
C PRO A 33 -15.49 -4.67 13.09
N VAL A 34 -14.16 -4.82 13.05
CA VAL A 34 -13.34 -5.23 14.21
C VAL A 34 -12.46 -4.07 14.71
N VAL A 35 -11.92 -3.26 13.79
CA VAL A 35 -10.94 -2.19 14.08
C VAL A 35 -11.32 -0.88 13.40
N HIS A 36 -12.51 -0.35 13.69
CA HIS A 36 -13.02 0.86 13.05
C HIS A 36 -12.06 2.06 13.19
N ASP A 37 -11.61 2.37 14.41
CA ASP A 37 -10.88 3.61 14.73
C ASP A 37 -9.35 3.50 14.60
N LEU A 38 -8.83 2.36 14.14
CA LEU A 38 -7.38 2.14 14.02
C LEU A 38 -6.97 2.15 12.54
N PRO A 39 -5.96 2.95 12.14
CA PRO A 39 -5.47 2.94 10.76
C PRO A 39 -4.75 1.63 10.42
N GLY A 40 -4.48 1.43 9.13
CA GLY A 40 -3.72 0.28 8.62
C GLY A 40 -2.26 0.21 9.08
N THR A 41 -1.73 1.29 9.68
CA THR A 41 -0.41 1.32 10.32
C THR A 41 -0.39 0.61 11.67
N GLU A 42 -1.57 0.38 12.29
CA GLU A 42 -1.65 -0.25 13.60
C GLU A 42 -1.48 -1.77 13.50
N PRO A 43 -0.65 -2.40 14.36
CA PRO A 43 -0.42 -3.84 14.35
C PRO A 43 -1.69 -4.68 14.48
N VAL A 44 -2.68 -4.19 15.24
CA VAL A 44 -3.96 -4.88 15.42
C VAL A 44 -4.74 -4.92 14.10
N THR A 45 -4.76 -3.80 13.36
CA THR A 45 -5.39 -3.74 12.03
C THR A 45 -4.71 -4.67 11.03
N ALA A 46 -3.38 -4.68 11.01
CA ALA A 46 -2.61 -5.60 10.18
C ALA A 46 -2.96 -7.06 10.47
N SER A 47 -2.99 -7.45 11.76
CA SER A 47 -3.33 -8.81 12.17
C SER A 47 -4.76 -9.22 11.74
N VAL A 48 -5.74 -8.32 11.87
CA VAL A 48 -7.12 -8.60 11.42
C VAL A 48 -7.15 -8.85 9.91
N ILE A 49 -6.45 -8.03 9.12
CA ILE A 49 -6.39 -8.18 7.66
C ILE A 49 -5.71 -9.50 7.26
N GLU A 50 -4.54 -9.80 7.83
CA GLU A 50 -3.74 -10.99 7.49
C GLU A 50 -4.46 -12.29 7.88
N THR A 51 -5.12 -12.31 9.04
CA THR A 51 -5.82 -13.51 9.53
C THR A 51 -7.15 -13.76 8.83
N ALA A 52 -7.78 -12.73 8.25
CA ALA A 52 -9.04 -12.87 7.53
C ALA A 52 -8.90 -13.67 6.22
N ASN A 53 -7.76 -13.56 5.53
CA ASN A 53 -7.50 -14.34 4.33
C ASN A 53 -5.99 -14.47 4.06
N PRO A 54 -5.41 -15.69 4.05
CA PRO A 54 -3.97 -15.87 3.82
C PRO A 54 -3.49 -15.38 2.45
N LEU A 55 -4.38 -15.32 1.43
CA LEU A 55 -4.03 -14.84 0.09
C LEU A 55 -3.68 -13.35 0.06
N VAL A 56 -4.02 -12.57 1.11
CA VAL A 56 -3.64 -11.16 1.19
C VAL A 56 -2.11 -11.00 1.15
N THR A 57 -1.39 -11.83 1.91
CA THR A 57 0.07 -11.76 1.96
C THR A 57 0.71 -12.16 0.62
N ASP A 58 0.15 -13.17 -0.05
CA ASP A 58 0.60 -13.60 -1.38
C ASP A 58 0.37 -12.50 -2.43
N TYR A 59 -0.79 -11.85 -2.39
CA TYR A 59 -1.12 -10.72 -3.26
C TYR A 59 -0.13 -9.55 -3.08
N LEU A 60 0.16 -9.18 -1.83
CA LEU A 60 1.11 -8.10 -1.54
C LEU A 60 2.55 -8.47 -1.90
N SER A 61 2.92 -9.74 -1.76
CA SER A 61 4.23 -10.23 -2.21
C SER A 61 4.37 -10.15 -3.73
N ALA A 62 3.32 -10.50 -4.48
CA ALA A 62 3.28 -10.34 -5.94
C ALA A 62 3.32 -8.85 -6.36
N ALA A 63 2.66 -7.97 -5.60
CA ALA A 63 2.74 -6.53 -5.81
C ALA A 63 4.17 -6.01 -5.61
N ALA A 64 4.82 -6.37 -4.50
CA ALA A 64 6.21 -6.00 -4.23
C ALA A 64 7.15 -6.48 -5.34
N MET A 65 7.03 -7.73 -5.77
CA MET A 65 7.81 -8.30 -6.87
C MET A 65 7.59 -7.52 -8.19
N SER A 66 6.35 -7.16 -8.49
CA SER A 66 6.05 -6.38 -9.71
C SER A 66 6.68 -4.98 -9.66
N VAL A 67 6.69 -4.34 -8.49
CA VAL A 67 7.36 -3.05 -8.28
C VAL A 67 8.88 -3.19 -8.39
N GLN A 68 9.47 -4.28 -7.87
CA GLN A 68 10.90 -4.57 -8.04
C GLN A 68 11.27 -4.72 -9.51
N PHE A 69 10.50 -5.47 -10.28
CA PHE A 69 10.75 -5.62 -11.72
C PHE A 69 10.64 -4.28 -12.46
N LEU A 70 9.64 -3.46 -12.14
CA LEU A 70 9.53 -2.13 -12.76
C LEU A 70 10.70 -1.22 -12.36
N HIS A 71 11.15 -1.31 -11.10
CA HIS A 71 12.34 -0.62 -10.61
C HIS A 71 13.57 -1.00 -11.45
N GLU A 72 13.83 -2.29 -11.66
CA GLU A 72 14.99 -2.73 -12.46
C GLU A 72 14.91 -2.31 -13.93
N LEU A 73 13.71 -2.22 -14.51
CA LEU A 73 13.50 -1.85 -15.91
C LEU A 73 13.62 -0.34 -16.17
N ARG A 74 13.51 0.51 -15.14
CA ARG A 74 13.48 1.97 -15.29
C ARG A 74 14.75 2.64 -14.77
N SER A 75 14.95 3.88 -15.20
CA SER A 75 16.07 4.74 -14.74
C SER A 75 15.57 6.04 -14.08
N SER A 76 14.27 6.12 -13.79
CA SER A 76 13.59 7.27 -13.20
C SER A 76 12.71 6.83 -12.03
N ASP A 77 12.40 7.75 -11.12
CA ASP A 77 11.51 7.49 -9.99
C ASP A 77 10.16 6.90 -10.45
N ILE A 78 9.58 6.06 -9.59
CA ILE A 78 8.35 5.32 -9.86
C ILE A 78 7.30 5.71 -8.83
N LEU A 79 6.07 5.96 -9.27
CA LEU A 79 4.92 6.19 -8.41
C LEU A 79 3.99 4.98 -8.43
N VAL A 80 3.78 4.38 -7.26
CA VAL A 80 2.90 3.22 -7.06
C VAL A 80 1.81 3.58 -6.06
N VAL A 81 0.57 3.27 -6.39
CA VAL A 81 -0.60 3.60 -5.56
C VAL A 81 -1.29 2.34 -5.07
N PHE A 82 -1.63 2.30 -3.78
CA PHE A 82 -2.53 1.31 -3.19
C PHE A 82 -3.87 1.98 -2.93
N ALA A 83 -4.95 1.43 -3.49
CA ALA A 83 -6.27 2.07 -3.44
C ALA A 83 -7.30 1.18 -2.74
N CYS A 84 -7.95 1.68 -1.69
CA CYS A 84 -9.13 1.05 -1.08
C CYS A 84 -10.31 2.03 -1.09
N SER A 85 -11.36 1.79 -0.28
CA SER A 85 -12.54 2.67 -0.24
C SER A 85 -12.22 4.04 0.38
N ALA A 86 -11.85 4.06 1.67
CA ALA A 86 -11.69 5.30 2.44
C ALA A 86 -10.25 5.76 2.66
N GLY A 87 -9.25 4.92 2.32
CA GLY A 87 -7.83 5.28 2.47
C GLY A 87 -7.30 5.16 3.91
N TRP A 88 -8.01 4.42 4.77
CA TRP A 88 -7.70 4.34 6.20
C TRP A 88 -7.10 2.99 6.64
N HIS A 89 -7.63 1.86 6.15
CA HIS A 89 -7.19 0.51 6.59
C HIS A 89 -6.37 -0.22 5.53
N ARG A 90 -7.04 -0.73 4.48
CA ARG A 90 -6.51 -1.77 3.59
C ARG A 90 -5.38 -1.27 2.71
N SER A 91 -5.55 -0.10 2.09
CA SER A 91 -4.48 0.49 1.27
C SER A 91 -3.29 0.96 2.11
N VAL A 92 -3.52 1.45 3.32
CA VAL A 92 -2.47 1.86 4.26
C VAL A 92 -1.63 0.65 4.65
N TYR A 93 -2.29 -0.42 5.13
CA TYR A 93 -1.62 -1.69 5.46
C TYR A 93 -0.85 -2.26 4.26
N ALA A 94 -1.46 -2.29 3.08
CA ALA A 94 -0.83 -2.78 1.86
C ALA A 94 0.44 -1.99 1.51
N ALA A 95 0.37 -0.66 1.58
CA ALA A 95 1.50 0.20 1.28
C ALA A 95 2.64 0.04 2.30
N GLU A 96 2.33 -0.05 3.60
CA GLU A 96 3.31 -0.32 4.67
C GLU A 96 4.01 -1.66 4.47
N LYS A 97 3.24 -2.72 4.21
CA LYS A 97 3.76 -4.07 4.01
C LYS A 97 4.71 -4.13 2.81
N VAL A 98 4.30 -3.55 1.68
CA VAL A 98 5.13 -3.51 0.47
C VAL A 98 6.33 -2.58 0.64
N ALA A 99 6.20 -1.45 1.34
CA ALA A 99 7.32 -0.58 1.67
C ALA A 99 8.40 -1.34 2.45
N GLY A 100 8.01 -2.13 3.45
CA GLY A 100 8.92 -3.00 4.21
C GLY A 100 9.65 -3.99 3.30
N MET A 101 8.92 -4.74 2.47
CA MET A 101 9.50 -5.71 1.54
C MET A 101 10.51 -5.08 0.55
N LEU A 102 10.21 -3.89 0.04
CA LEU A 102 11.11 -3.16 -0.87
C LEU A 102 12.35 -2.62 -0.14
N ARG A 103 12.18 -2.09 1.08
CA ARG A 103 13.29 -1.63 1.93
C ARG A 103 14.23 -2.77 2.29
N ASP A 104 13.68 -3.94 2.63
CA ASP A 104 14.46 -5.16 2.91
C ASP A 104 15.25 -5.64 1.67
N ALA A 105 14.73 -5.36 0.46
CA ALA A 105 15.42 -5.60 -0.80
C ALA A 105 16.45 -4.50 -1.16
N GLY A 106 16.68 -3.52 -0.29
CA GLY A 106 17.64 -2.42 -0.50
C GLY A 106 17.15 -1.31 -1.44
N ILE A 107 15.85 -1.28 -1.76
CA ILE A 107 15.26 -0.25 -2.62
C ILE A 107 14.92 0.99 -1.78
N GLN A 108 15.30 2.17 -2.29
CA GLN A 108 14.93 3.43 -1.66
C GLN A 108 13.43 3.71 -1.85
N VAL A 109 12.69 3.77 -0.73
CA VAL A 109 11.23 3.97 -0.71
C VAL A 109 10.86 5.24 0.04
N ARG A 110 9.96 6.04 -0.55
CA ARG A 110 9.20 7.09 0.13
C ARG A 110 7.74 6.64 0.25
N LEU A 111 7.18 6.73 1.44
CA LEU A 111 5.82 6.28 1.72
C LEU A 111 4.96 7.47 2.17
N ALA A 112 3.78 7.62 1.58
CA ALA A 112 2.80 8.62 1.98
C ALA A 112 1.40 8.00 2.11
N HIS A 113 0.68 8.40 3.15
CA HIS A 113 -0.71 8.00 3.35
C HIS A 113 -1.61 9.21 3.14
N ARG A 114 -2.06 9.38 1.88
CA ARG A 114 -2.77 10.58 1.42
C ARG A 114 -3.91 10.98 2.35
N ASP A 115 -4.71 10.02 2.75
CA ASP A 115 -5.94 10.27 3.50
C ASP A 115 -5.76 10.14 5.03
N LEU A 116 -4.56 9.75 5.49
CA LEU A 116 -4.17 9.85 6.91
C LEU A 116 -3.44 11.17 7.24
N GLY A 117 -3.02 11.93 6.22
CA GLY A 117 -2.29 13.18 6.39
C GLY A 117 -0.84 13.01 6.88
N THR A 118 -0.28 11.80 6.79
CA THR A 118 1.10 11.50 7.16
C THR A 118 1.97 11.35 5.91
N GLU A 119 3.02 12.17 5.80
CA GLU A 119 4.11 12.00 4.83
C GLU A 119 5.39 11.61 5.59
N GLU A 120 6.08 10.54 5.16
CA GLU A 120 7.47 10.31 5.58
C GLU A 120 8.39 11.19 4.70
N LEU A 121 9.03 12.20 5.31
CA LEU A 121 9.98 13.13 4.67
C LEU A 121 11.33 12.49 4.34
#